data_AF-A0A7U7GA41-F1
#
_entry.id   AF-A0A7U7GA41-F1
#
_cell.length_a   1.000
_cell.length_b   1.000
_cell.length_c   1.000
_cell.angle_alpha   90.00
_cell.angle_beta   90.00
_cell.angle_gamma   90.00
#
_symmetry.space_group_name_H-M   'P 1'
#
loop_
_entity.id
_entity.type
_entity.pdbx_description
1 polymer ?
#
loop_
_entity_poly.entity_id
_entity_poly.type
_entity_poly.pdbx_seq_one_letter_code
_entity_poly.pdbx_strand_id
1 'polypeptide(L)'
;MNSKAIVHSALASVLSLGLLAAAGQASAAEEDKGKGAEKCYGIVKAGKNDCQTSAHACAGQASKDGQGDSWVYVPKGSCEKIVDGSLKPKV
;
A
#
# COMPACT_ATOMS: atom_id res chain seq x y z
N MET A 1 -37.02 -18.44 34.63
CA MET A 1 -36.03 -17.77 33.77
C MET A 1 -34.65 -18.10 34.31
N ASN A 2 -33.81 -18.80 33.55
CA ASN A 2 -32.53 -19.32 34.03
C ASN A 2 -31.45 -18.25 34.03
N SER A 3 -31.09 -17.75 35.22
CA SER A 3 -30.09 -16.69 35.43
C SER A 3 -28.69 -17.02 34.87
N LYS A 4 -28.39 -18.31 34.62
CA LYS A 4 -27.12 -18.75 34.00
C LYS A 4 -26.98 -18.35 32.53
N ALA A 5 -28.09 -18.15 31.81
CA ALA A 5 -28.07 -17.75 30.40
C ALA A 5 -27.77 -16.25 30.22
N ILE A 6 -27.99 -15.44 31.25
CA ILE A 6 -27.82 -13.97 31.17
C ILE A 6 -26.34 -13.58 31.35
N VAL A 7 -25.56 -14.36 32.11
CA VAL A 7 -24.14 -14.07 32.38
C VAL A 7 -23.23 -14.34 31.16
N HIS A 8 -23.61 -15.26 30.27
CA HIS A 8 -22.84 -15.58 29.07
C HIS A 8 -22.95 -14.52 27.96
N SER A 9 -23.99 -13.68 28.00
CA SER A 9 -24.25 -12.68 26.95
C SER A 9 -23.55 -11.34 27.19
N ALA A 10 -22.93 -11.13 28.36
CA ALA A 10 -22.33 -9.84 28.73
C ALA A 10 -20.86 -9.67 28.29
N LEU A 11 -20.17 -10.75 27.92
CA LEU A 11 -18.75 -10.71 27.51
C LEU A 11 -18.54 -10.51 26.01
N ALA A 12 -19.62 -10.47 25.21
CA ALA A 12 -19.53 -10.36 23.75
C ALA A 12 -19.69 -8.93 23.21
N SER A 13 -19.96 -7.93 24.06
CA SER A 13 -20.30 -6.57 23.60
C SER A 13 -19.17 -5.52 23.68
N VAL A 14 -17.97 -5.88 24.16
CA VAL A 14 -16.87 -4.89 24.33
C VAL A 14 -15.86 -4.91 23.18
N LEU A 15 -15.92 -5.89 22.27
CA LEU A 15 -14.93 -6.01 21.17
C LEU A 15 -15.35 -5.33 19.85
N SER A 16 -16.57 -4.79 19.75
CA SER A 16 -17.13 -4.38 18.46
C SER A 16 -16.88 -2.92 18.07
N LEU A 17 -16.31 -2.08 18.95
CA LEU A 17 -16.03 -0.66 18.65
C LEU A 17 -14.56 -0.36 18.33
N GLY A 18 -13.64 -1.31 18.51
CA GLY A 18 -12.21 -1.09 18.26
C GLY A 18 -11.78 -1.17 16.79
N LEU A 19 -12.60 -1.77 15.92
CA LEU A 19 -12.16 -2.12 14.56
C LEU A 19 -12.31 -0.97 13.54
N LEU A 20 -13.07 0.10 13.87
CA LEU A 20 -13.19 1.26 12.96
C LEU A 20 -12.02 2.25 13.10
N ALA A 21 -11.21 2.18 14.16
CA ALA A 21 -10.10 3.10 14.38
C ALA A 21 -8.81 2.73 13.61
N ALA A 22 -8.74 1.52 13.03
CA ALA A 22 -7.57 1.07 12.25
C ALA A 22 -7.71 1.31 10.74
N ALA A 23 -8.89 1.73 10.27
CA ALA A 23 -9.04 2.34 8.95
C ALA A 23 -8.56 3.81 9.01
N GLY A 24 -7.35 4.01 9.54
CA GLY A 24 -6.54 5.14 9.13
C GLY A 24 -6.36 4.96 7.63
N GLN A 25 -7.23 5.57 6.84
CA GLN A 25 -6.93 5.96 5.49
C GLN A 25 -5.68 6.83 5.62
N ALA A 26 -4.53 6.18 5.60
CA ALA A 26 -3.29 6.78 5.16
C ALA A 26 -3.47 7.02 3.67
N SER A 27 -4.38 7.95 3.34
CA SER A 27 -4.16 8.92 2.30
C SER A 27 -2.92 9.68 2.76
N ALA A 28 -1.75 9.03 2.67
CA ALA A 28 -0.54 9.76 2.43
C ALA A 28 -0.87 10.49 1.13
N ALA A 29 -1.31 11.74 1.31
CA ALA A 29 -1.37 12.70 0.24
C ALA A 29 -0.09 12.49 -0.57
N GLU A 30 -0.21 12.57 -1.88
CA GLU A 30 0.94 12.74 -2.74
C GLU A 30 1.63 14.03 -2.28
N GLU A 31 2.43 13.93 -1.21
CA GLU A 31 3.37 14.95 -0.81
C GLU A 31 4.28 15.01 -2.01
N ASP A 32 4.01 16.03 -2.80
CA ASP A 32 4.90 16.65 -3.75
C ASP A 32 6.33 16.55 -3.21
N LYS A 33 7.00 15.44 -3.51
CA LYS A 33 8.46 15.39 -3.69
C LYS A 33 8.81 16.04 -5.04
N GLY A 34 8.01 17.02 -5.49
CA GLY A 34 8.42 18.40 -5.31
C GLY A 34 9.79 18.66 -5.89
N LYS A 35 9.79 18.74 -7.23
CA LYS A 35 10.83 19.29 -8.11
C LYS A 35 11.99 18.37 -8.53
N GLY A 36 11.97 17.06 -8.24
CA GLY A 36 13.10 16.21 -8.65
C GLY A 36 12.85 14.72 -8.91
N ALA A 37 11.75 14.14 -8.45
CA ALA A 37 11.52 12.70 -8.58
C ALA A 37 10.19 12.35 -9.26
N GLU A 38 10.13 11.17 -9.88
CA GLU A 38 8.94 10.60 -10.52
C GLU A 38 8.82 9.10 -10.18
N LYS A 39 7.58 8.60 -10.16
CA LYS A 39 7.33 7.16 -9.99
C LYS A 39 7.68 6.45 -11.31
N CYS A 40 8.50 5.41 -11.24
CA CYS A 40 8.79 4.56 -12.39
C CYS A 40 8.37 3.13 -12.14
N TYR A 41 7.37 2.69 -12.91
CA TYR A 41 6.69 1.41 -12.80
C TYR A 41 7.37 0.33 -13.65
N GLY A 42 7.28 -0.92 -13.22
CA GLY A 42 7.69 -2.09 -14.00
C GLY A 42 9.21 -2.32 -14.06
N ILE A 43 10.01 -1.56 -13.31
CA ILE A 43 11.47 -1.69 -13.28
C ILE A 43 12.01 -2.18 -11.92
N VAL A 44 11.12 -2.43 -10.96
CA VAL A 44 11.52 -2.83 -9.60
C VAL A 44 12.05 -4.26 -9.58
N LYS A 45 13.02 -4.54 -8.71
CA LYS A 45 13.37 -5.92 -8.32
C LYS A 45 12.35 -6.46 -7.32
N ALA A 46 12.23 -7.78 -7.26
CA ALA A 46 11.47 -8.47 -6.22
C ALA A 46 11.88 -7.98 -4.83
N GLY A 47 10.90 -7.58 -4.02
CA GLY A 47 11.10 -7.03 -2.69
C GLY A 47 11.79 -5.67 -2.64
N LYS A 48 11.78 -4.89 -3.74
CA LYS A 48 12.44 -3.56 -3.83
C LYS A 48 11.55 -2.44 -4.38
N ASN A 49 10.23 -2.58 -4.32
CA ASN A 49 9.32 -1.46 -4.61
C ASN A 49 9.22 -0.49 -3.43
N ASP A 50 8.81 0.74 -3.72
CA ASP A 50 8.40 1.73 -2.73
C ASP A 50 6.97 1.51 -2.24
N CYS A 51 6.56 2.18 -1.15
CA CYS A 51 5.21 2.12 -0.60
C CYS A 51 4.16 2.71 -1.55
N GLN A 52 2.87 2.43 -1.31
CA GLN A 52 1.75 2.99 -2.11
C GLN A 52 1.78 2.58 -3.59
N THR A 53 2.02 1.29 -3.83
CA THR A 53 1.71 0.69 -5.14
C THR A 53 0.23 0.32 -5.18
N SER A 54 -0.33 0.05 -6.37
CA SER A 54 -1.73 -0.42 -6.43
C SER A 54 -1.91 -1.86 -5.93
N ALA A 55 -0.83 -2.65 -5.87
CA ALA A 55 -0.86 -4.04 -5.40
C ALA A 55 -0.51 -4.21 -3.91
N HIS A 56 0.33 -3.32 -3.38
CA HIS A 56 0.95 -3.47 -2.07
C HIS A 56 0.93 -2.15 -1.29
N ALA A 57 0.55 -2.25 -0.01
CA ALA A 57 0.51 -1.09 0.88
C ALA A 57 1.90 -0.59 1.28
N CYS A 58 2.87 -1.50 1.45
CA CYS A 58 4.20 -1.22 1.98
C CYS A 58 5.31 -1.46 0.94
N ALA A 59 6.47 -0.86 1.20
CA ALA A 59 7.70 -1.08 0.46
C ALA A 59 8.19 -2.53 0.62
N GLY A 60 8.92 -3.01 -0.39
CA GLY A 60 9.56 -4.31 -0.37
C GLY A 60 8.64 -5.52 -0.51
N GLN A 61 7.46 -5.33 -1.10
CA GLN A 61 6.43 -6.36 -1.28
C GLN A 61 6.28 -6.85 -2.72
N ALA A 62 7.01 -6.29 -3.69
CA ALA A 62 7.01 -6.74 -5.07
C ALA A 62 7.34 -8.24 -5.13
N SER A 63 6.47 -9.03 -5.74
CA SER A 63 6.57 -10.51 -5.72
C SER A 63 7.54 -11.04 -6.78
N LYS A 64 7.83 -10.24 -7.80
CA LYS A 64 8.73 -10.58 -8.91
C LYS A 64 9.46 -9.36 -9.43
N ASP A 65 10.58 -9.62 -10.11
CA ASP A 65 11.26 -8.60 -10.90
C ASP A 65 10.31 -8.08 -12.01
N GLY A 66 10.34 -6.76 -12.22
CA GLY A 66 9.55 -6.08 -13.24
C GLY A 66 8.04 -6.12 -12.99
N GLN A 67 7.59 -6.23 -11.74
CA GLN A 67 6.15 -6.21 -11.45
C GLN A 67 5.53 -4.88 -11.91
N GLY A 68 4.59 -4.95 -12.85
CA GLY A 68 4.11 -3.79 -13.61
C GLY A 68 3.30 -2.75 -12.83
N ASP A 69 2.65 -3.18 -11.75
CA ASP A 69 1.90 -2.32 -10.81
C ASP A 69 2.78 -1.75 -9.68
N SER A 70 4.03 -2.19 -9.61
CA SER A 70 5.00 -1.81 -8.58
C SER A 70 6.00 -0.82 -9.15
N TRP A 71 6.44 0.13 -8.31
CA TRP A 71 7.25 1.25 -8.74
C TRP A 71 8.35 1.59 -7.73
N VAL A 72 9.33 2.36 -8.21
CA VAL A 72 10.36 3.01 -7.41
C VAL A 72 10.48 4.48 -7.81
N TYR A 73 10.84 5.36 -6.88
CA TYR A 73 11.17 6.75 -7.21
C TYR A 73 12.50 6.85 -7.95
N VAL A 74 12.50 7.58 -9.05
CA VAL A 74 13.70 7.91 -9.83
C VAL A 74 13.77 9.42 -10.06
N PRO A 75 14.94 9.99 -10.40
CA PRO A 75 15.01 11.39 -10.80
C PRO A 75 14.11 11.67 -12.01
N LYS A 76 13.47 12.84 -12.04
CA LYS A 76 12.53 13.24 -13.10
C LYS A 76 13.16 13.12 -14.50
N GLY A 77 12.42 12.57 -15.45
CA GLY A 77 12.88 12.30 -16.82
C GLY A 77 13.86 11.12 -16.94
N SER A 78 14.01 10.30 -15.90
CA SER A 78 14.83 9.09 -15.96
C SER A 78 14.00 7.89 -16.37
N CYS A 79 12.72 7.83 -16.00
CA CYS A 79 11.90 6.65 -16.24
C CYS A 79 11.76 6.33 -17.74
N GLU A 80 11.57 7.36 -18.57
CA GLU A 80 11.47 7.24 -20.03
C GLU A 80 12.79 6.80 -20.70
N LYS A 81 13.92 6.90 -19.99
CA LYS A 81 15.24 6.47 -20.49
C LYS A 81 15.54 5.01 -20.16
N ILE A 82 14.71 4.37 -19.34
CA ILE A 82 14.89 2.98 -18.90
C ILE A 82 14.01 2.10 -19.79
N VAL A 83 14.61 1.05 -20.37
CA VAL A 83 13.87 0.04 -21.12
C VAL A 83 12.79 -0.54 -20.21
N ASP A 84 11.56 -0.59 -20.72
CA ASP A 84 10.37 -1.00 -19.97
C ASP A 84 10.00 -0.12 -18.76
N GLY A 85 10.58 1.06 -18.59
CA GLY A 85 10.08 2.07 -17.67
C GLY A 85 8.71 2.60 -18.09
N SER A 86 7.85 2.92 -17.12
CA SER A 86 6.57 3.59 -17.36
C SER A 86 6.23 4.55 -16.24
N LEU A 87 5.72 5.74 -16.59
CA LEU A 87 5.17 6.71 -15.63
C LEU A 87 3.77 6.32 -15.11
N LYS A 88 3.20 5.23 -15.66
CA LYS A 88 1.90 4.68 -15.28
C LYS A 88 2.04 3.19 -14.94
N PRO A 89 1.18 2.65 -14.05
CA PRO A 89 1.11 1.21 -13.83
C PRO A 89 0.93 0.44 -15.15
N LYS A 90 1.68 -0.65 -15.32
CA LYS A 90 1.52 -1.62 -16.40
C LYS A 90 0.62 -2.75 -15.88
N VAL A 91 -0.70 -2.57 -16.03
CA VAL A 91 -1.68 -3.63 -15.75
C VAL A 91 -1.64 -4.72 -16.82
#